data_AF-A0A2D5ZKX1-F1
#
_entry.id   AF-A0A2D5ZKX1-F1
#
_cell.length_a   1.000
_cell.length_b   1.000
_cell.length_c   1.000
_cell.angle_alpha   90.00
_cell.angle_beta   90.00
_cell.angle_gamma   90.00
#
_symmetry.space_group_name_H-M   'P 1'
#
loop_
_entity.id
_entity.type
_entity.pdbx_description
1 polymer ?
#
loop_
_entity_poly.entity_id
_entity_poly.type
_entity_poly.pdbx_seq_one_letter_code
_entity_poly.pdbx_strand_id
1 'polypeptide(L)'
;MLVDTQVPLPQTEPETDLLERSSVEVSAMAERLGLPRGGRHGARRTRLGLRLKRTIDFGCALFLLALAAPAMLLIATLIKLTSPGPILFRQLRIGHSPDWAGRRSGLPRAFEIFKFRTMKADAPAYEITPATHDDDRITRVGRFLRKTSLDELPQLLNVLRGEMAFIGPRPEMPFVVKSYGVFHRRRLAA
;
A
#
# COMPACT_ATOMS: atom_id res chain seq x y z
N MET A 1 -13.68 7.83 28.72
CA MET A 1 -13.12 6.46 28.59
C MET A 1 -12.59 6.30 27.18
N LEU A 2 -11.28 6.49 27.00
CA LEU A 2 -10.59 6.17 25.75
C LEU A 2 -10.44 4.65 25.70
N VAL A 3 -11.06 4.01 24.72
CA VAL A 3 -10.93 2.57 24.51
C VAL A 3 -9.54 2.32 23.94
N ASP A 4 -8.64 1.93 24.84
CA ASP A 4 -7.31 1.42 24.55
C ASP A 4 -7.48 0.06 23.84
N THR A 5 -7.70 0.10 22.52
CA THR A 5 -7.69 -1.08 21.67
C THR A 5 -6.37 -1.11 20.93
N GLN A 6 -5.30 -1.43 21.67
CA GLN A 6 -4.11 -1.99 21.06
C GLN A 6 -4.50 -3.34 20.43
N VAL A 7 -4.90 -3.31 19.17
CA VAL A 7 -5.03 -4.53 18.36
C VAL A 7 -3.64 -5.15 18.29
N PRO A 8 -3.42 -6.37 18.80
CA PRO A 8 -2.12 -7.01 18.77
C PRO A 8 -1.63 -7.12 17.32
N LEU A 9 -0.40 -6.67 17.09
CA LEU A 9 0.23 -6.75 15.77
C LEU A 9 0.56 -8.22 15.47
N PRO A 10 0.14 -8.80 14.33
CA PRO A 10 0.49 -10.17 13.99
C PRO A 10 1.99 -10.25 13.68
N GLN A 11 2.74 -10.99 14.49
CA GLN A 11 4.21 -11.00 14.44
C GLN A 11 4.83 -12.15 13.60
N THR A 12 4.08 -13.20 13.22
CA THR A 12 4.76 -14.45 12.75
C THR A 12 3.98 -15.38 11.81
N GLU A 13 3.06 -14.90 10.94
CA GLU A 13 2.40 -15.79 9.95
C GLU A 13 2.97 -15.65 8.54
N PRO A 14 2.97 -16.71 7.72
CA PRO A 14 3.47 -16.67 6.35
C PRO A 14 2.70 -15.62 5.51
N GLU A 15 3.44 -14.79 4.76
CA GLU A 15 2.94 -13.58 4.07
C GLU A 15 1.70 -13.81 3.20
N THR A 16 1.62 -14.98 2.54
CA THR A 16 0.49 -15.36 1.68
C THR A 16 -0.80 -15.67 2.46
N ASP A 17 -0.69 -16.28 3.64
CA ASP A 17 -1.85 -16.58 4.50
C ASP A 17 -2.42 -15.28 5.09
N LEU A 18 -1.55 -14.31 5.43
CA LEU A 18 -1.97 -12.98 5.88
C LEU A 18 -2.72 -12.20 4.80
N LEU A 19 -2.27 -12.25 3.54
CA LEU A 19 -2.95 -11.61 2.41
C LEU A 19 -4.33 -12.22 2.16
N GLU A 20 -4.42 -13.55 2.17
CA GLU A 20 -5.66 -14.27 1.89
C GLU A 20 -6.67 -14.06 3.02
N ARG A 21 -6.26 -14.26 4.28
CA ARG A 21 -7.08 -13.95 5.47
C ARG A 21 -7.50 -12.50 5.50
N SER A 22 -6.59 -11.56 5.26
CA SER A 22 -6.94 -10.14 5.26
C SER A 22 -7.86 -9.76 4.10
N SER A 23 -7.73 -10.42 2.94
CA SER A 23 -8.68 -10.23 1.84
C SER A 23 -10.08 -10.73 2.18
N VAL A 24 -10.17 -11.88 2.89
CA VAL A 24 -11.42 -12.41 3.43
C VAL A 24 -11.99 -11.50 4.52
N GLU A 25 -11.17 -11.05 5.48
CA GLU A 25 -11.55 -10.11 6.53
C GLU A 25 -12.04 -8.79 5.94
N VAL A 26 -11.36 -8.25 4.94
CA VAL A 26 -11.74 -7.00 4.27
C VAL A 26 -13.06 -7.17 3.53
N SER A 27 -13.28 -8.32 2.89
CA SER A 27 -14.53 -8.62 2.20
C SER A 27 -15.71 -8.77 3.18
N ALA A 28 -15.50 -9.52 4.27
CA ALA A 28 -16.49 -9.69 5.35
C ALA A 28 -16.77 -8.37 6.08
N MET A 29 -15.73 -7.57 6.31
CA MET A 29 -15.85 -6.21 6.86
C MET A 29 -16.66 -5.34 5.90
N ALA A 30 -16.30 -5.27 4.63
CA ALA A 30 -17.03 -4.46 3.66
C ALA A 30 -18.53 -4.81 3.59
N GLU A 31 -18.86 -6.11 3.70
CA GLU A 31 -20.24 -6.60 3.77
C GLU A 31 -20.95 -6.19 5.07
N ARG A 32 -20.34 -6.41 6.24
CA ARG A 32 -20.88 -6.00 7.55
C ARG A 32 -21.11 -4.51 7.65
N LEU A 33 -20.29 -3.72 6.98
CA LEU A 33 -20.33 -2.27 7.04
C LEU A 33 -21.28 -1.64 6.02
N GLY A 34 -21.98 -2.46 5.23
CA GLY A 34 -22.91 -2.00 4.20
C GLY A 34 -22.24 -1.07 3.18
N LEU A 35 -20.93 -1.21 2.97
CA LEU A 35 -20.24 -0.43 1.95
C LEU A 35 -20.91 -0.78 0.61
N PRO A 36 -21.43 0.22 -0.13
CA PRO A 36 -22.11 -0.05 -1.38
C PRO A 36 -21.16 -0.83 -2.29
N ARG A 37 -21.60 -1.97 -2.83
CA ARG A 37 -20.89 -2.82 -3.81
C ARG A 37 -20.70 -2.12 -5.17
N GLY A 38 -20.46 -0.80 -5.14
CA GLY A 38 -20.69 0.16 -6.20
C GLY A 38 -21.20 1.46 -5.62
N GLY A 39 -20.30 2.28 -5.07
CA GLY A 39 -20.59 3.63 -4.61
C GLY A 39 -21.12 4.50 -5.75
N ARG A 40 -22.45 4.57 -5.87
CA ARG A 40 -23.13 5.77 -6.37
C ARG A 40 -22.83 6.85 -5.32
N HIS A 41 -22.01 7.85 -5.64
CA HIS A 41 -21.93 9.22 -5.08
C HIS A 41 -20.52 9.76 -5.37
N GLY A 42 -20.37 10.27 -6.58
CA GLY A 42 -19.13 10.74 -7.19
C GLY A 42 -19.33 10.59 -8.70
N ALA A 43 -19.04 11.63 -9.49
CA ALA A 43 -19.37 11.76 -10.92
C ALA A 43 -19.42 10.42 -11.67
N ARG A 44 -20.48 10.14 -12.45
CA ARG A 44 -20.60 8.92 -13.29
C ARG A 44 -19.31 8.73 -14.11
N ARG A 45 -18.32 8.00 -13.59
CA ARG A 45 -17.15 7.63 -14.36
C ARG A 45 -17.63 6.60 -15.36
N THR A 46 -17.60 6.98 -16.64
CA THR A 46 -17.96 6.06 -17.72
C THR A 46 -16.98 4.89 -17.71
N ARG A 47 -17.44 3.70 -18.16
CA ARG A 47 -16.55 2.53 -18.31
C ARG A 47 -15.33 2.86 -19.18
N LEU A 48 -15.53 3.72 -20.17
CA LEU A 48 -14.47 4.25 -21.02
C LEU A 48 -13.45 5.07 -20.21
N GLY A 49 -13.92 5.98 -19.34
CA GLY A 49 -13.05 6.79 -18.50
C GLY A 49 -12.19 5.95 -17.54
N LEU A 50 -12.75 4.91 -16.93
CA LEU A 50 -12.00 4.00 -16.04
C LEU A 50 -10.96 3.18 -16.82
N ARG A 51 -11.32 2.66 -18.01
CA ARG A 51 -10.39 1.95 -18.89
C ARG A 51 -9.26 2.85 -19.37
N LEU A 52 -9.58 4.07 -19.81
CA LEU A 52 -8.60 5.05 -20.24
C LEU A 52 -7.64 5.40 -19.10
N LYS A 53 -8.16 5.66 -17.90
CA LYS A 53 -7.34 5.89 -16.70
C LYS A 53 -6.39 4.73 -16.45
N ARG A 54 -6.87 3.48 -16.56
CA ARG A 54 -6.05 2.29 -16.36
C ARG A 54 -4.94 2.18 -17.41
N THR A 55 -5.24 2.44 -18.68
CA THR A 55 -4.24 2.43 -19.76
C THR A 55 -3.18 3.51 -19.55
N ILE A 56 -3.59 4.72 -19.15
CA ILE A 56 -2.67 5.82 -18.84
C ILE A 56 -1.78 5.43 -17.65
N ASP A 57 -2.36 4.96 -16.55
CA ASP A 57 -1.58 4.55 -15.38
C ASP A 57 -0.57 3.45 -15.72
N PHE A 58 -0.99 2.45 -16.50
CA PHE A 58 -0.11 1.37 -16.92
C PHE A 58 1.03 1.90 -17.80
N GLY A 59 0.73 2.71 -18.81
CA GLY A 59 1.72 3.28 -19.72
C GLY A 59 2.73 4.18 -19.00
N CYS A 60 2.24 5.08 -18.14
CA CYS A 60 3.09 5.93 -17.31
C CYS A 60 3.95 5.11 -16.35
N ALA A 61 3.41 4.07 -15.72
CA ALA A 61 4.17 3.22 -14.81
C ALA A 61 5.27 2.44 -15.54
N LEU A 62 4.97 1.92 -16.74
CA LEU A 62 5.96 1.21 -17.54
C LEU A 62 7.09 2.14 -17.99
N PHE A 63 6.75 3.33 -18.47
CA PHE A 63 7.71 4.34 -18.87
C PHE A 63 8.60 4.79 -17.70
N LEU A 64 7.99 5.15 -16.56
CA LEU A 64 8.72 5.56 -15.37
C LEU A 64 9.58 4.43 -14.80
N LEU A 65 9.12 3.18 -14.86
CA LEU A 65 9.91 2.04 -14.40
C LEU A 65 11.14 1.83 -15.28
N ALA A 66 11.01 1.92 -16.61
CA ALA A 66 12.14 1.83 -17.53
C ALA A 66 13.15 2.96 -17.29
N LEU A 67 12.68 4.19 -17.09
CA LEU A 67 13.51 5.36 -16.82
C LEU A 67 14.20 5.28 -15.45
N ALA A 68 13.49 4.79 -14.43
CA ALA A 68 13.99 4.69 -13.05
C ALA A 68 14.83 3.43 -12.80
N ALA A 69 14.76 2.41 -13.65
CA ALA A 69 15.48 1.14 -13.51
C ALA A 69 16.97 1.28 -13.16
N PRO A 70 17.79 2.10 -13.85
CA PRO A 70 19.21 2.26 -13.49
C PRO A 70 19.39 2.83 -12.07
N ALA A 71 18.59 3.81 -11.68
CA ALA A 71 18.61 4.38 -10.33
C ALA A 71 18.15 3.35 -9.28
N MET A 72 17.11 2.59 -9.58
CA MET A 72 16.60 1.51 -8.73
C MET A 72 17.66 0.42 -8.49
N LEU A 73 18.43 0.05 -9.52
CA LEU A 73 19.53 -0.90 -9.39
C LEU A 73 20.65 -0.38 -8.49
N LEU A 74 21.01 0.90 -8.64
CA LEU A 74 22.00 1.55 -7.76
C LEU A 74 21.51 1.56 -6.30
N ILE A 75 20.26 1.96 -6.07
CA ILE A 75 19.64 1.97 -4.73
C ILE A 75 19.62 0.56 -4.13
N ALA A 76 19.21 -0.44 -4.91
CA ALA A 76 19.18 -1.84 -4.50
C ALA A 76 20.57 -2.32 -4.05
N THR A 77 21.60 -1.96 -4.80
CA THR A 77 23.00 -2.28 -4.48
C THR A 77 23.43 -1.60 -3.19
N LEU A 78 23.16 -0.30 -3.03
CA LEU A 78 23.48 0.45 -1.81
C LEU A 78 22.81 -0.16 -0.57
N ILE A 79 21.53 -0.53 -0.65
CA ILE A 79 20.82 -1.18 0.45
C ILE A 79 21.47 -2.51 0.82
N LYS A 80 21.80 -3.32 -0.19
CA LYS A 80 22.40 -4.65 0.02
C LYS A 80 23.79 -4.58 0.64
N LEU A 81 24.58 -3.57 0.27
CA LEU A 81 25.93 -3.34 0.81
C LEU A 81 25.92 -2.73 2.22
N THR A 82 24.92 -1.93 2.55
CA THR A 82 24.88 -1.17 3.83
C THR A 82 24.01 -1.82 4.91
N SER A 83 23.17 -2.80 4.58
CA SER A 83 22.29 -3.45 5.54
C SER A 83 22.01 -4.93 5.19
N PRO A 84 22.05 -5.86 6.15
CA PRO A 84 21.75 -7.27 5.90
C PRO A 84 20.25 -7.49 5.60
N GLY A 85 19.90 -8.49 4.79
CA GLY A 85 18.51 -8.91 4.49
C GLY A 85 17.97 -8.50 3.09
N PRO A 86 16.64 -8.47 2.90
CA PRO A 86 16.00 -8.19 1.61
C PRO A 86 16.04 -6.71 1.19
N ILE A 87 16.12 -6.46 -0.12
CA ILE A 87 16.16 -5.10 -0.69
C ILE A 87 14.80 -4.41 -0.57
N LEU A 88 13.73 -5.17 -0.80
CA LEU A 88 12.36 -4.67 -0.77
C LEU A 88 11.75 -4.89 0.62
N PHE A 89 11.09 -3.84 1.09
CA PHE A 89 10.14 -3.91 2.19
C PHE A 89 8.74 -4.10 1.60
N ARG A 90 8.00 -5.06 2.14
CA ARG A 90 6.62 -5.39 1.77
C ARG A 90 5.73 -5.11 2.96
N GLN A 91 4.59 -4.47 2.73
CA GLN A 91 3.63 -4.22 3.80
C GLN A 91 2.20 -4.38 3.29
N LEU A 92 1.38 -5.06 4.07
CA LEU A 92 -0.02 -5.21 3.75
C LEU A 92 -0.76 -3.88 3.86
N ARG A 93 -1.51 -3.56 2.81
CA ARG A 93 -2.34 -2.36 2.72
C ARG A 93 -3.72 -2.72 2.21
N ILE A 94 -4.71 -1.96 2.65
CA ILE A 94 -6.09 -2.00 2.20
C ILE A 94 -6.30 -0.74 1.36
N GLY A 95 -6.64 -0.92 0.09
CA GLY A 95 -6.88 0.20 -0.80
C GLY A 95 -7.86 -0.15 -1.91
N HIS A 96 -8.24 0.89 -2.65
CA HIS A 96 -8.98 0.72 -3.87
C HIS A 96 -8.04 0.53 -5.05
N SER A 97 -8.14 -0.63 -5.68
CA SER A 97 -7.57 -0.86 -7.00
C SER A 97 -8.53 -0.30 -8.06
N PRO A 98 -8.03 0.42 -9.08
CA PRO A 98 -8.80 0.67 -10.29
C PRO A 98 -9.03 -0.66 -11.01
N ASP A 99 -10.22 -1.21 -10.83
CA ASP A 99 -10.82 -2.29 -11.62
C ASP A 99 -9.82 -3.30 -12.21
N TRP A 100 -9.29 -4.17 -11.35
CA TRP A 100 -8.83 -5.49 -11.74
C TRP A 100 -9.90 -6.16 -12.65
N ALA A 101 -9.58 -6.30 -13.94
CA ALA A 101 -10.27 -7.16 -14.91
C ALA A 101 -11.80 -6.98 -15.03
N GLY A 102 -12.34 -5.77 -14.86
CA GLY A 102 -13.79 -5.56 -14.96
C GLY A 102 -14.62 -6.20 -13.84
N ARG A 103 -13.98 -6.54 -12.71
CA ARG A 103 -14.67 -7.05 -11.52
C ARG A 103 -15.17 -5.91 -10.65
N ARG A 104 -16.48 -5.75 -10.76
CA ARG A 104 -17.43 -4.81 -10.18
C ARG A 104 -17.49 -4.73 -8.65
N SER A 105 -16.47 -5.10 -7.88
CA SER A 105 -16.69 -5.12 -6.43
C SER A 105 -16.84 -3.70 -5.88
N GLY A 106 -16.09 -2.71 -6.41
CA GLY A 106 -16.12 -1.37 -5.80
C GLY A 106 -15.80 -1.43 -4.30
N LEU A 107 -15.10 -2.49 -3.89
CA LEU A 107 -14.72 -2.76 -2.52
C LEU A 107 -13.20 -2.65 -2.41
N PRO A 108 -12.69 -2.17 -1.27
CA PRO A 108 -11.27 -2.18 -0.99
C PRO A 108 -10.74 -3.62 -0.97
N ARG A 109 -9.47 -3.79 -1.33
CA ARG A 109 -8.77 -5.08 -1.26
C ARG A 109 -7.46 -4.95 -0.51
N ALA A 110 -7.06 -6.05 0.11
CA ALA A 110 -5.74 -6.18 0.68
C ALA A 110 -4.72 -6.49 -0.42
N PHE A 111 -3.58 -5.81 -0.41
CA PHE A 111 -2.44 -6.07 -1.28
C PHE A 111 -1.15 -5.63 -0.59
N GLU A 112 0.00 -6.08 -1.09
CA GLU A 112 1.29 -5.66 -0.55
C GLU A 112 1.80 -4.44 -1.28
N ILE A 113 2.16 -3.39 -0.56
CA ILE A 113 2.89 -2.27 -1.14
C ILE A 113 4.39 -2.58 -1.17
N PHE A 114 5.03 -2.30 -2.31
CA PHE A 114 6.49 -2.44 -2.44
C PHE A 114 7.20 -1.13 -2.15
N LYS A 115 8.20 -1.18 -1.29
CA LYS A 115 9.13 -0.07 -1.05
C LYS A 115 10.55 -0.58 -1.00
N PHE A 116 11.52 0.29 -1.22
CA PHE A 116 12.88 -0.04 -0.79
C PHE A 116 12.95 -0.06 0.73
N ARG A 117 13.74 -1.00 1.26
CA ARG A 117 13.96 -1.09 2.68
C ARG A 117 14.78 0.10 3.17
N THR A 118 14.18 0.90 4.04
CA THR A 118 14.84 2.05 4.67
C THR A 118 15.19 1.81 6.13
N MET A 119 14.62 0.78 6.76
CA MET A 119 14.82 0.42 8.17
C MET A 119 15.71 -0.81 8.31
N LYS A 120 16.28 -1.01 9.50
CA LYS A 120 17.03 -2.24 9.85
C LYS A 120 16.11 -3.47 9.74
N ALA A 121 16.68 -4.64 9.50
CA ALA A 121 15.92 -5.86 9.19
C ALA A 121 15.13 -6.42 10.40
N ASP A 122 15.57 -6.10 11.61
CA ASP A 122 14.94 -6.41 12.89
C ASP A 122 13.86 -5.39 13.29
N ALA A 123 13.70 -4.31 12.52
CA ALA A 123 12.69 -3.32 12.81
C ALA A 123 11.29 -3.87 12.52
N PRO A 124 10.34 -3.70 13.45
CA PRO A 124 8.97 -4.19 13.28
C PRO A 124 8.27 -3.48 12.12
N ALA A 125 7.64 -4.26 11.24
CA ALA A 125 7.00 -3.78 10.02
C ALA A 125 5.73 -2.95 10.27
N TYR A 126 5.11 -3.13 11.43
CA TYR A 126 3.87 -2.47 11.82
C TYR A 126 4.07 -1.78 13.16
N GLU A 127 4.60 -0.56 13.17
CA GLU A 127 4.64 0.26 14.38
C GLU A 127 4.27 1.69 14.06
N ILE A 128 3.76 2.40 15.08
CA ILE A 128 3.51 3.83 14.99
C ILE A 128 4.86 4.53 14.81
N THR A 129 4.92 5.48 13.89
CA THR A 129 6.11 6.33 13.72
C THR A 129 6.42 7.01 15.06
N PRO A 130 7.65 6.91 15.58
CA PRO A 130 8.05 7.58 16.81
C PRO A 130 7.74 9.07 16.72
N ALA A 131 7.33 9.66 17.85
CA ALA A 131 7.08 11.10 17.92
C ALA A 131 8.38 11.93 17.81
N THR A 132 9.54 11.29 17.91
CA THR A 132 10.86 11.91 17.82
C THR A 132 11.35 12.02 16.38
N HIS A 133 12.06 13.11 16.08
CA HIS A 133 12.64 13.37 14.75
C HIS A 133 13.77 12.41 14.37
N ASP A 134 14.37 11.71 15.34
CA ASP A 134 15.38 10.69 15.12
C ASP A 134 14.83 9.31 15.47
N ASP A 135 14.75 8.46 14.45
CA ASP A 135 14.32 7.07 14.56
C ASP A 135 15.53 6.17 14.23
N ASP A 136 16.11 5.58 15.27
CA ASP A 136 17.32 4.75 15.20
C ASP A 136 17.14 3.46 14.39
N ARG A 137 15.90 3.13 14.03
CA ARG A 137 15.59 2.00 13.14
C ARG A 137 15.88 2.35 11.68
N ILE A 138 15.96 3.63 11.31
CA ILE A 138 16.20 4.08 9.93
C ILE A 138 17.70 4.04 9.61
N THR A 139 18.06 3.38 8.52
CA THR A 139 19.45 3.33 8.03
C THR A 139 19.88 4.67 7.45
N ARG A 140 21.19 4.93 7.35
CA ARG A 140 21.71 6.17 6.73
C ARG A 140 21.23 6.35 5.28
N VAL A 141 21.31 5.28 4.48
CA VAL A 141 20.77 5.24 3.11
C VAL A 141 19.25 5.44 3.15
N GLY A 142 18.55 4.75 4.05
CA GLY A 142 17.11 4.87 4.22
C GLY A 142 16.63 6.29 4.53
N ARG A 143 17.39 7.06 5.31
CA ARG A 143 17.09 8.47 5.60
C ARG A 143 17.11 9.33 4.35
N PHE A 144 18.11 9.13 3.48
CA PHE A 144 18.17 9.80 2.18
C PHE A 144 16.98 9.39 1.31
N LEU A 145 16.71 8.09 1.17
CA LEU A 145 15.62 7.57 0.34
C LEU A 145 14.26 8.11 0.76
N ARG A 146 13.97 8.19 2.07
CA ARG A 146 12.72 8.77 2.61
C ARG A 146 12.62 10.27 2.35
N LYS A 147 13.74 11.00 2.45
CA LYS A 147 13.77 12.45 2.21
C LYS A 147 13.45 12.79 0.75
N THR A 148 13.86 11.93 -0.18
CA THR A 148 13.65 12.11 -1.62
C THR A 148 12.47 11.30 -2.16
N SER A 149 11.75 10.57 -1.31
CA SER A 149 10.70 9.61 -1.67
C SER A 149 11.13 8.54 -2.69
N LEU A 150 12.45 8.30 -2.82
CA LEU A 150 12.98 7.29 -3.73
C LEU A 150 12.68 5.88 -3.21
N ASP A 151 12.40 5.73 -1.91
CA ASP A 151 11.97 4.47 -1.32
C ASP A 151 10.64 3.97 -1.91
N GLU A 152 9.83 4.87 -2.47
CA GLU A 152 8.54 4.53 -3.06
C GLU A 152 8.63 4.10 -4.53
N LEU A 153 9.78 4.17 -5.20
CA LEU A 153 9.90 3.75 -6.61
C LEU A 153 9.40 2.32 -6.91
N PRO A 154 9.63 1.30 -6.05
CA PRO A 154 9.09 -0.05 -6.27
C PRO A 154 7.56 -0.11 -6.35
N GLN A 155 6.85 0.91 -5.85
CA GLN A 155 5.40 1.04 -5.97
C GLN A 155 4.94 1.05 -7.43
N LEU A 156 5.78 1.47 -8.40
CA LEU A 156 5.46 1.36 -9.83
C LEU A 156 5.04 -0.07 -10.24
N LEU A 157 5.59 -1.10 -9.57
CA LEU A 157 5.19 -2.49 -9.78
C LEU A 157 3.74 -2.75 -9.33
N ASN A 158 3.29 -2.15 -8.24
CA ASN A 158 1.89 -2.24 -7.81
C ASN A 158 0.95 -1.54 -8.81
N VAL A 159 1.36 -0.43 -9.42
CA VAL A 159 0.59 0.22 -10.49
C VAL A 159 0.48 -0.72 -11.69
N LEU A 160 1.58 -1.33 -12.13
CA LEU A 160 1.57 -2.29 -13.24
C LEU A 160 0.70 -3.51 -12.95
N ARG A 161 0.75 -4.06 -11.73
CA ARG A 161 -0.12 -5.14 -11.25
C ARG A 161 -1.58 -4.73 -11.11
N GLY A 162 -1.85 -3.43 -11.09
CA GLY A 162 -3.19 -2.88 -10.93
C GLY A 162 -3.69 -2.94 -9.50
N GLU A 163 -2.80 -3.08 -8.53
CA GLU A 163 -3.12 -3.03 -7.11
C GLU A 163 -3.42 -1.59 -6.68
N MET A 164 -2.88 -0.60 -7.39
CA MET A 164 -3.13 0.83 -7.16
C MET A 164 -3.05 1.68 -8.43
N ALA A 165 -3.33 2.98 -8.29
CA ALA A 165 -3.17 4.00 -9.32
C ALA A 165 -2.23 5.11 -8.86
N PHE A 166 -1.69 5.89 -9.81
CA PHE A 166 -0.96 7.12 -9.50
C PHE A 166 -1.80 8.18 -8.77
N ILE A 167 -3.07 8.25 -9.13
CA ILE A 167 -4.03 9.21 -8.57
C ILE A 167 -5.22 8.42 -8.01
N GLY A 168 -5.37 8.46 -6.69
CA GLY A 168 -6.41 7.79 -5.92
C GLY A 168 -6.16 7.94 -4.42
N PRO A 169 -7.07 7.45 -3.54
CA PRO A 169 -6.84 7.43 -2.11
C PRO A 169 -5.61 6.61 -1.73
N ARG A 170 -4.85 7.07 -0.74
CA ARG A 170 -3.68 6.33 -0.25
C ARG A 170 -4.15 5.01 0.41
N PRO A 171 -3.52 3.86 0.09
CA PRO A 171 -3.80 2.60 0.75
C PRO A 171 -3.37 2.62 2.23
N GLU A 172 -4.19 2.04 3.09
CA GLU A 172 -4.09 2.17 4.55
C GLU A 172 -3.76 0.83 5.21
N MET A 173 -3.16 0.85 6.40
CA MET A 173 -2.79 -0.40 7.08
C MET A 173 -4.04 -1.10 7.62
N PRO A 174 -4.10 -2.45 7.63
CA PRO A 174 -5.26 -3.19 8.13
C PRO A 174 -5.72 -2.78 9.53
N PHE A 175 -4.78 -2.62 10.47
CA PHE A 175 -5.11 -2.22 11.84
C PHE A 175 -5.68 -0.79 11.93
N VAL A 176 -5.25 0.11 11.05
CA VAL A 176 -5.79 1.48 10.95
C VAL A 176 -7.21 1.45 10.39
N VAL A 177 -7.46 0.61 9.40
CA VAL A 177 -8.80 0.43 8.84
C VAL A 177 -9.77 -0.16 9.87
N LYS A 178 -9.31 -1.09 10.73
CA LYS A 178 -10.12 -1.64 11.82
C LYS A 178 -10.60 -0.56 12.80
N SER A 179 -9.82 0.51 13.02
CA SER A 179 -10.20 1.64 13.88
C SER A 179 -11.00 2.74 13.16
N TYR A 180 -11.32 2.61 11.87
CA TYR A 180 -12.07 3.63 11.15
C TYR A 180 -13.53 3.74 11.59
N GLY A 181 -13.90 4.95 12.00
CA GLY A 181 -15.30 5.38 12.11
C GLY A 181 -16.00 5.50 10.75
N VAL A 182 -17.32 5.70 10.78
CA VAL A 182 -18.20 5.73 9.59
C VAL A 182 -17.72 6.70 8.50
N PHE A 183 -17.26 7.89 8.89
CA PHE A 183 -16.77 8.89 7.93
C PHE A 183 -15.43 8.52 7.31
N HIS A 184 -14.50 7.93 8.09
CA HIS A 184 -13.18 7.53 7.61
C HIS A 184 -13.25 6.42 6.56
N ARG A 185 -14.26 5.54 6.67
CA ARG A 185 -14.50 4.45 5.71
C ARG A 185 -14.83 4.94 4.30
N ARG A 186 -15.30 6.18 4.13
CA ARG A 186 -15.51 6.77 2.79
C ARG A 186 -14.21 6.89 1.99
N ARG A 187 -13.05 6.98 2.67
CA ARG A 187 -11.73 6.99 2.02
C ARG A 187 -11.41 5.64 1.36
N LEU A 188 -12.03 4.57 1.88
CA LEU A 188 -11.94 3.22 1.33
C LEU A 188 -13.02 2.94 0.28
N ALA A 189 -13.71 3.95 -0.26
CA ALA A 189 -14.76 3.79 -1.26
C ALA A 189 -14.58 4.72 -2.48
N ALA A 190 -13.48 5.49 -2.54
CA ALA A 190 -13.26 6.60 -3.47
C ALA A 190 -12.22 6.31 -4.56
#